data_AF-A0A3C0YCW8-F1
#
_entry.id   AF-A0A3C0YCW8-F1
#
_cell.length_a   1.000
_cell.length_b   1.000
_cell.length_c   1.000
_cell.angle_alpha   90.00
_cell.angle_beta   90.00
_cell.angle_gamma   90.00
#
_symmetry.space_group_name_H-M   'P 1'
#
loop_
_entity.id
_entity.type
_entity.pdbx_description
1 polymer ?
#
loop_
_entity_poly.entity_id
_entity_poly.type
_entity_poly.pdbx_seq_one_letter_code
_entity_poly.pdbx_strand_id
1 'polypeptide(L)'
;MCELFALSSERPANATFSLGVFGERGGRLGPHKDGWGVAFKEGRDFRLIKEAAPASDSACLRFVESQEFRSEIVLSHIRLASVPRVNSYTNTHP
;
A
#
# COMPACT_ATOMS: atom_id res chain seq x y z
N MET A 1 8.79 9.84 -9.42
CA MET A 1 9.06 9.76 -7.96
C MET A 1 7.90 8.99 -7.36
N CYS A 2 8.16 8.00 -6.52
CA CYS A 2 7.13 7.21 -5.84
C CYS A 2 6.41 8.05 -4.77
N GLU A 3 5.33 7.50 -4.20
CA GLU A 3 4.62 8.11 -3.08
C GLU A 3 4.57 7.18 -1.87
N LEU A 4 4.41 7.78 -0.70
CA LEU A 4 4.41 7.11 0.61
C LEU A 4 3.20 7.54 1.43
N PHE A 5 2.66 6.58 2.18
CA PHE A 5 1.67 6.80 3.22
C PHE A 5 2.14 6.13 4.51
N ALA A 6 2.01 6.83 5.63
CA ALA A 6 2.32 6.28 6.94
C ALA A 6 1.30 6.77 7.99
N LEU A 7 0.97 5.89 8.92
CA LEU A 7 0.15 6.18 10.09
C LEU A 7 0.87 5.65 11.34
N SER A 8 0.89 6.46 12.40
CA SER A 8 1.38 6.08 13.73
C SER A 8 0.44 6.65 14.78
N SER A 9 -0.13 5.80 15.62
CA SER A 9 -1.08 6.19 16.66
C SER A 9 -0.90 5.39 17.94
N GLU A 10 -1.34 5.95 19.07
CA GLU A 10 -1.25 5.27 20.37
C GLU A 10 -2.21 4.06 20.47
N ARG A 11 -3.34 4.11 19.77
CA ARG A 11 -4.35 3.05 19.70
C ARG A 11 -4.66 2.70 18.25
N PRO A 12 -5.19 1.49 17.94
CA PRO A 12 -5.51 1.11 16.57
C PRO A 12 -6.44 2.12 15.88
N ALA A 13 -5.95 2.74 14.82
CA ALA A 13 -6.69 3.74 14.04
C ALA A 13 -7.16 3.13 12.73
N ASN A 14 -8.35 3.53 12.27
CA ASN A 14 -8.88 3.10 10.98
C ASN A 14 -8.12 3.80 9.85
N ALA A 15 -7.44 3.02 9.03
CA ALA A 15 -6.69 3.49 7.87
C ALA A 15 -7.39 3.16 6.54
N THR A 16 -8.56 2.51 6.56
CA THR A 16 -9.31 2.05 5.36
C THR A 16 -9.51 3.17 4.33
N PHE A 17 -10.10 4.29 4.74
CA PHE A 17 -10.39 5.40 3.82
C PHE A 17 -9.10 6.03 3.28
N SER A 18 -8.11 6.27 4.14
CA SER A 18 -6.84 6.87 3.73
C SER A 18 -6.05 5.97 2.80
N LEU A 19 -6.02 4.66 3.07
CA LEU A 19 -5.35 3.67 2.24
C LEU A 19 -6.04 3.51 0.89
N GLY A 20 -7.38 3.56 0.86
CA GLY A 20 -8.12 3.53 -0.41
C GLY A 20 -7.85 4.75 -1.27
N VAL A 21 -7.96 5.97 -0.73
CA VAL A 21 -7.61 7.20 -1.48
C VAL A 21 -6.15 7.16 -1.97
N PHE A 22 -5.23 6.62 -1.15
CA PHE A 22 -3.84 6.44 -1.55
C PHE A 22 -3.68 5.41 -2.66
N GLY A 23 -4.34 4.25 -2.55
CA GLY A 23 -4.36 3.19 -3.55
C GLY A 23 -4.86 3.65 -4.91
N GLU A 24 -5.82 4.57 -4.95
CA GLU A 24 -6.33 5.12 -6.21
C GLU A 24 -5.30 5.96 -6.97
N ARG A 25 -4.33 6.55 -6.28
CA ARG A 25 -3.18 7.22 -6.92
C ARG A 25 -2.20 6.20 -7.53
N GLY A 26 -2.29 4.95 -7.12
CA GLY A 26 -1.49 3.81 -7.60
C GLY A 26 -2.01 3.19 -8.89
N GLY A 27 -2.32 3.99 -9.92
CA GLY A 27 -2.71 3.51 -11.24
C GLY A 27 -3.97 4.13 -11.85
N ARG A 28 -4.89 4.68 -11.04
CA ARG A 28 -6.14 5.30 -11.54
C ARG A 28 -6.08 6.82 -11.62
N LEU A 29 -5.72 7.48 -10.52
CA LEU A 29 -5.66 8.94 -10.38
C LEU A 29 -4.23 9.49 -10.50
N GLY A 30 -3.22 8.62 -10.42
CA GLY A 30 -1.82 8.98 -10.47
C GLY A 30 -1.00 8.03 -11.35
N PRO A 31 0.25 8.40 -11.68
CA PRO A 31 1.09 7.63 -12.60
C PRO A 31 1.70 6.35 -11.99
N HIS A 32 1.51 6.08 -10.68
CA HIS A 32 2.25 5.07 -9.91
C HIS A 32 1.70 3.66 -10.12
N LYS A 33 1.94 3.11 -11.31
CA LYS A 33 1.40 1.81 -11.74
C LYS A 33 2.43 0.67 -11.71
N ASP A 34 3.58 0.89 -11.06
CA ASP A 34 4.74 0.00 -11.14
C ASP A 34 4.92 -0.88 -9.90
N GLY A 35 3.85 -1.12 -9.15
CA GLY A 35 3.81 -1.93 -7.93
C GLY A 35 3.35 -1.15 -6.71
N TRP A 36 2.87 -1.87 -5.70
CA TRP A 36 2.44 -1.29 -4.44
C TRP A 36 2.66 -2.25 -3.27
N GLY A 37 2.70 -1.69 -2.07
CA GLY A 37 2.74 -2.49 -0.86
C GLY A 37 2.11 -1.81 0.34
N VAL A 38 1.82 -2.61 1.36
CA VAL A 38 1.50 -2.16 2.71
C VAL A 38 2.06 -3.12 3.75
N ALA A 39 2.68 -2.56 4.79
CA ALA A 39 3.03 -3.21 6.03
C ALA A 39 2.21 -2.61 7.18
N PHE A 40 1.66 -3.46 8.05
CA PHE A 40 0.91 -3.01 9.22
C PHE A 40 1.09 -3.91 10.42
N LYS A 41 1.06 -3.29 11.60
CA LYS A 41 1.23 -3.97 12.88
C LYS A 41 0.01 -4.85 13.19
N GLU A 42 0.28 -6.10 13.55
CA GLU A 42 -0.71 -7.07 14.03
C GLU A 42 -0.15 -7.71 15.31
N GLY A 43 -0.62 -7.24 16.46
CA GLY A 43 -0.08 -7.64 17.76
C GLY A 43 1.37 -7.16 17.95
N ARG A 44 2.32 -8.10 17.92
CA ARG A 44 3.77 -7.83 18.04
C ARG A 44 4.53 -7.96 16.71
N ASP A 45 3.85 -8.36 15.65
CA ASP A 45 4.43 -8.60 14.33
C ASP A 45 3.89 -7.60 13.30
N PHE A 46 4.38 -7.72 12.07
CA PHE A 46 3.89 -6.98 10.91
C PHE A 46 3.40 -7.94 9.85
N ARG A 47 2.19 -7.68 9.34
CA ARG A 47 1.71 -8.31 8.12
C ARG A 47 2.15 -7.45 6.93
N LEU A 48 2.61 -8.12 5.87
CA LEU A 48 3.08 -7.50 4.64
C LEU A 48 2.27 -8.03 3.45
N ILE A 49 1.77 -7.11 2.62
CA ILE A 49 1.08 -7.42 1.37
C ILE A 49 1.65 -6.52 0.28
N LYS A 50 2.09 -7.11 -0.83
CA LYS A 50 2.66 -6.36 -1.96
C LYS A 50 2.32 -7.01 -3.29
N GLU A 51 2.27 -6.21 -4.35
CA GLU A 51 2.15 -6.71 -5.72
C GLU A 51 2.97 -5.86 -6.69
N ALA A 52 3.42 -6.48 -7.79
CA ALA A 52 4.06 -5.77 -8.90
C ALA A 52 3.04 -5.02 -9.79
N ALA A 53 1.75 -5.36 -9.66
CA ALA A 53 0.66 -4.74 -10.39
C ALA A 53 0.28 -3.37 -9.78
N PRO A 54 -0.50 -2.53 -10.49
CA PRO A 54 -1.02 -1.28 -9.94
C PRO A 54 -1.93 -1.52 -8.73
N ALA A 55 -1.90 -0.63 -7.74
CA ALA A 55 -2.75 -0.70 -6.55
C ALA A 55 -4.24 -0.60 -6.93
N SER A 56 -4.60 0.23 -7.91
CA SER A 56 -5.98 0.42 -8.36
C SER A 56 -6.65 -0.87 -8.84
N ASP A 57 -5.86 -1.81 -9.35
CA ASP A 57 -6.35 -3.05 -9.95
C ASP A 57 -6.33 -4.21 -8.94
N SER A 58 -5.71 -4.00 -7.77
CA SER A 58 -5.44 -5.03 -6.77
C SER A 58 -6.69 -5.56 -6.08
N ALA A 59 -6.92 -6.88 -6.20
CA ALA A 59 -7.94 -7.56 -5.40
C ALA A 59 -7.51 -7.69 -3.93
N CYS A 60 -6.20 -7.78 -3.66
CA CYS A 60 -5.66 -7.82 -2.31
C CYS A 60 -5.92 -6.51 -1.55
N LEU A 61 -5.72 -5.36 -2.20
CA LEU A 61 -6.01 -4.07 -1.59
C LEU A 61 -7.50 -3.91 -1.26
N ARG A 62 -8.38 -4.25 -2.22
CA ARG A 62 -9.84 -4.25 -2.00
C ARG A 62 -10.25 -5.17 -0.86
N PHE A 63 -9.60 -6.33 -0.74
CA PHE A 63 -9.84 -7.24 0.39
C PHE A 63 -9.43 -6.60 1.72
N VAL A 64 -8.23 -6.01 1.81
CA VAL A 64 -7.76 -5.32 3.02
C VAL A 64 -8.72 -4.20 3.43
N GLU A 65 -9.19 -3.40 2.47
CA GLU A 65 -10.14 -2.32 2.71
C GLU A 65 -11.49 -2.83 3.24
N SER A 66 -11.96 -3.99 2.76
CA SER A 66 -13.24 -4.56 3.16
C SER A 66 -13.31 -5.03 4.62
N GLN A 67 -12.15 -5.20 5.29
CA GLN A 67 -12.05 -5.80 6.63
C GLN A 67 -11.95 -4.77 7.77
N GLU A 68 -12.36 -3.51 7.56
CA GLU A 68 -12.12 -2.41 8.50
C GLU A 68 -10.65 -2.33 8.96
N PHE A 69 -9.77 -2.02 8.01
CA PHE A 69 -8.33 -1.98 8.23
C PHE A 69 -7.94 -1.02 9.37
N ARG A 70 -7.52 -1.58 10.52
CA ARG A 70 -7.11 -0.86 11.72
C ARG A 70 -5.75 -1.33 12.20
N SER A 71 -4.88 -0.39 12.55
CA SER A 71 -3.55 -0.68 13.09
C SER A 71 -3.01 0.54 13.84
N GLU A 72 -2.09 0.36 14.79
CA GLU A 72 -1.34 1.46 15.39
C GLU A 72 -0.23 1.99 14.46
N ILE A 73 0.30 1.12 13.58
CA ILE A 73 1.36 1.47 12.65
C ILE A 73 1.02 0.92 11.27
N VAL A 74 1.02 1.80 10.27
CA VAL A 74 0.87 1.45 8.86
C VAL A 74 1.97 2.16 8.07
N LEU A 75 2.59 1.45 7.14
CA LEU A 75 3.49 2.00 6.14
C LEU A 75 3.09 1.42 4.78
N SER A 76 2.88 2.29 3.78
CA SER A 76 2.48 1.88 2.44
C SER A 76 3.21 2.71 1.39
N HIS A 77 3.40 2.12 0.22
CA HIS A 77 4.12 2.73 -0.88
C HIS A 77 3.48 2.37 -2.23
N ILE A 78 3.37 3.34 -3.12
CA ILE A 78 3.01 3.12 -4.54
C ILE A 78 4.19 3.52 -5.43
N ARG A 79 4.56 2.62 -6.33
CA ARG A 79 5.80 2.68 -7.10
C ARG A 79 5.59 3.34 -8.46
N LEU A 80 6.53 4.22 -8.82
CA LEU A 80 6.73 4.73 -10.17
C LEU A 80 8.20 4.56 -10.56
N ALA A 81 8.47 3.61 -11.46
CA ALA A 81 9.81 3.21 -11.86
C ALA A 81 10.41 4.18 -12.88
N SER A 82 11.62 4.66 -12.61
CA SER A 82 12.41 5.42 -13.59
C SER A 82 13.26 4.47 -14.45
N VAL A 83 14.11 3.63 -13.84
CA VAL A 83 14.94 2.60 -14.49
C VAL A 83 15.39 1.55 -13.44
N PRO A 84 15.45 0.23 -13.74
CA PRO A 84 14.83 -0.46 -14.86
C PRO A 84 13.31 -0.63 -14.64
N ARG A 85 12.55 -0.64 -15.74
CA ARG A 85 11.07 -0.76 -15.73
C ARG A 85 10.55 -2.19 -15.53
N VAL A 86 11.39 -3.12 -15.08
CA VAL A 86 10.90 -4.45 -14.72
C VAL A 86 10.06 -4.27 -13.46
N ASN A 87 8.78 -4.62 -13.50
CA ASN A 87 7.92 -4.59 -12.33
C ASN A 87 7.94 -5.99 -11.71
N SER A 88 8.45 -6.09 -10.48
CA SER A 88 8.56 -7.36 -9.77
C SER A 88 8.13 -7.21 -8.31
N TYR A 89 7.70 -8.31 -7.71
CA TYR A 89 7.39 -8.32 -6.28
C TYR A 89 8.61 -7.90 -5.44
N THR A 90 9.81 -8.28 -5.86
CA THR A 90 11.08 -8.02 -5.17
C THR A 90 11.47 -6.55 -5.15
N ASN A 91 11.09 -5.76 -6.17
CA ASN A 91 11.43 -4.33 -6.24
C ASN A 91 10.30 -3.40 -5.81
N THR A 92 9.24 -3.99 -5.23
CA THR A 92 8.13 -3.24 -4.66
C THR A 92 8.39 -2.99 -3.18
N HIS A 93 8.31 -1.71 -2.80
CA HIS A 93 8.53 -1.21 -1.45
C HIS A 93 7.20 -0.99 -0.73
N PRO A 94 7.27 -0.88 0.61
CA PRO A 94 6.63 -1.75 1.59
C PRO A 94 5.12 -1.80 1.48
#